data_AF-A0A660SNW3-F1
#
_entry.id   AF-A0A660SNW3-F1
#
_cell.length_a   1.000
_cell.length_b   1.000
_cell.length_c   1.000
_cell.angle_alpha   90.00
_cell.angle_beta   90.00
_cell.angle_gamma   90.00
#
_symmetry.space_group_name_H-M   'P 1'
#
loop_
_entity.id
_entity.type
_entity.pdbx_description
1 polymer ?
#
loop_
_entity_poly.entity_id
_entity_poly.type
_entity_poly.pdbx_seq_one_letter_code
_entity_poly.pdbx_strand_id
1 'polypeptide(L)'
;MVPLQFASAQSDTAQTADIPRSYHGITLGMAPDEVKDLLLQDSWFNYRGEADVSLLERPRASLIDAGGSLFINRGLFQFENGSLSAILLELNPETIDWFTVYTTLEERYGSPVDLNPQKAWWEDGNTRLALERPLTVKYLDLGVFEAALAQSSDRAAWRAKAREEFLDEF
;
A
#
# COMPACT_ATOMS: atom_id res chain seq x y z
N MET A 1 14.31 32.84 -47.51
CA MET A 1 12.95 32.85 -46.95
C MET A 1 12.53 31.41 -46.70
N VAL A 2 12.79 30.88 -45.49
CA VAL A 2 12.10 29.74 -44.85
C VAL A 2 12.34 29.89 -43.34
N PRO A 3 11.32 30.12 -42.50
CA PRO A 3 11.49 30.06 -41.06
C PRO A 3 11.39 28.60 -40.57
N LEU A 4 12.30 28.20 -39.69
CA LEU A 4 12.25 26.95 -38.92
C LEU A 4 11.12 27.05 -37.89
N GLN A 5 10.12 26.19 -38.05
CA GLN A 5 8.98 26.09 -37.16
C GLN A 5 9.35 25.15 -36.01
N PHE A 6 9.54 25.71 -34.82
CA PHE A 6 9.67 24.93 -33.59
C PHE A 6 8.30 24.31 -33.29
N ALA A 7 8.22 22.98 -33.36
CA ALA A 7 7.06 22.24 -32.89
C ALA A 7 6.96 22.39 -31.38
N SER A 8 5.88 23.02 -30.92
CA SER A 8 5.48 23.04 -29.52
C SER A 8 5.18 21.61 -29.10
N ALA A 9 6.03 21.01 -28.27
CA ALA A 9 5.65 19.80 -27.55
C ALA A 9 4.49 20.19 -26.62
N GLN A 10 3.30 19.71 -26.95
CA GLN A 10 2.13 19.83 -26.09
C GLN A 10 2.47 19.09 -24.80
N SER A 11 2.44 19.81 -23.68
CA SER A 11 2.47 19.20 -22.36
C SER A 11 1.19 18.38 -22.23
N ASP A 12 1.30 17.06 -22.42
CA ASP A 12 0.26 16.12 -22.03
C ASP A 12 0.00 16.36 -20.55
N THR A 13 -1.17 16.93 -20.27
CA THR A 13 -1.69 17.02 -18.91
C THR A 13 -2.07 15.59 -18.56
N ALA A 14 -1.14 14.89 -17.91
CA ALA A 14 -1.32 13.53 -17.42
C ALA A 14 -2.67 13.46 -16.70
N GLN A 15 -3.63 12.81 -17.35
CA GLN A 15 -4.92 12.51 -16.77
C GLN A 15 -4.65 11.54 -15.63
N THR A 16 -4.63 12.04 -14.39
CA THR A 16 -4.38 11.23 -13.20
C THR A 16 -5.49 10.19 -13.11
N ALA A 17 -5.20 8.95 -13.50
CA ALA A 17 -6.13 7.85 -13.38
C ALA A 17 -6.43 7.63 -11.89
N ASP A 18 -7.70 7.48 -11.54
CA ASP A 18 -8.14 7.24 -10.16
C ASP A 18 -7.58 5.90 -9.67
N ILE A 19 -6.78 5.93 -8.61
CA ILE A 19 -6.09 4.74 -8.11
C ILE A 19 -7.04 4.01 -7.16
N PRO A 20 -7.30 2.71 -7.37
CA PRO A 20 -8.30 1.99 -6.61
C PRO A 20 -7.95 1.96 -5.13
N ARG A 21 -8.96 2.20 -4.30
CA ARG A 21 -8.89 2.10 -2.83
C ARG A 21 -9.37 0.77 -2.29
N SER A 22 -9.86 -0.10 -3.18
CA SER A 22 -10.49 -1.35 -2.82
C SER A 22 -9.96 -2.52 -3.63
N TYR A 23 -10.00 -3.68 -2.98
CA TYR A 23 -9.77 -4.98 -3.61
C TYR A 23 -10.90 -5.89 -3.17
N HIS A 24 -11.68 -6.40 -4.14
CA HIS A 24 -12.80 -7.31 -3.88
C HIS A 24 -13.82 -6.77 -2.84
N GLY A 25 -14.10 -5.47 -2.89
CA GLY A 25 -15.01 -4.80 -1.96
C GLY A 25 -14.38 -4.40 -0.63
N ILE A 26 -13.25 -5.01 -0.23
CA ILE A 26 -12.47 -4.59 0.94
C ILE A 26 -11.79 -3.26 0.60
N THR A 27 -12.12 -2.21 1.35
CA THR A 27 -11.75 -0.82 1.03
C THR A 27 -10.95 -0.19 2.16
N LEU A 28 -9.91 0.58 1.81
CA LEU A 28 -9.16 1.40 2.77
C LEU A 28 -10.12 2.29 3.59
N GLY A 29 -9.92 2.31 4.91
CA GLY A 29 -10.76 3.01 5.88
C GLY A 29 -11.77 2.11 6.62
N MET A 30 -12.09 0.92 6.11
CA MET A 30 -13.03 -0.02 6.75
C MET A 30 -12.58 -0.46 8.15
N ALA A 31 -13.54 -0.76 9.02
CA ALA A 31 -13.27 -1.30 10.35
C ALA A 31 -12.86 -2.80 10.29
N PRO A 32 -12.11 -3.31 11.28
CA PRO A 32 -11.69 -4.71 11.32
C PRO A 32 -12.83 -5.72 11.14
N ASP A 33 -13.97 -5.50 11.79
CA ASP A 33 -15.09 -6.46 11.73
C ASP A 33 -15.76 -6.48 10.35
N GLU A 34 -15.86 -5.33 9.67
CA GLU A 34 -16.35 -5.27 8.28
C GLU A 34 -15.41 -6.03 7.33
N VAL A 35 -14.09 -5.89 7.52
CA VAL A 35 -13.11 -6.62 6.71
C VAL A 35 -13.20 -8.13 6.97
N LYS A 36 -13.37 -8.56 8.22
CA LYS A 36 -13.56 -10.00 8.56
C LYS A 36 -14.81 -10.56 7.87
N ASP A 37 -15.92 -9.83 7.92
CA ASP A 37 -17.19 -10.27 7.31
C ASP A 37 -17.09 -10.41 5.79
N LEU A 38 -16.35 -9.52 5.13
CA LEU A 38 -16.06 -9.60 3.70
C LEU A 38 -15.13 -10.77 3.39
N LEU A 39 -14.08 -10.97 4.18
CA LEU A 39 -13.12 -12.07 4.01
C LEU A 39 -13.77 -13.45 4.16
N LEU A 40 -14.78 -13.59 5.03
CA LEU A 40 -15.54 -14.83 5.18
C LEU A 40 -16.41 -15.16 3.95
N GLN A 41 -16.75 -14.15 3.16
CA GLN A 41 -17.62 -14.28 1.98
C GLN A 41 -16.84 -14.34 0.67
N ASP A 42 -15.55 -13.99 0.66
CA ASP A 42 -14.72 -13.93 -0.53
C ASP A 42 -14.03 -15.27 -0.81
N SER A 43 -14.28 -15.87 -1.99
CA SER A 43 -13.66 -17.11 -2.42
C SER A 43 -12.15 -17.01 -2.70
N TRP A 44 -11.60 -15.80 -2.81
CA TRP A 44 -10.18 -15.55 -3.03
C TRP A 44 -9.35 -15.64 -1.75
N PHE A 45 -10.01 -15.62 -0.60
CA PHE A 45 -9.39 -15.73 0.71
C PHE A 45 -9.93 -16.92 1.47
N ASN A 46 -9.03 -17.69 2.06
CA ASN A 46 -9.32 -18.83 2.92
C ASN A 46 -9.39 -18.40 4.40
N TYR A 47 -10.03 -17.26 4.68
CA TYR A 47 -10.14 -16.73 6.04
C TYR A 47 -11.08 -17.60 6.90
N ARG A 48 -10.63 -18.01 8.08
CA ARG A 48 -11.36 -18.95 8.96
C ARG A 48 -11.78 -18.37 10.32
N GLY A 49 -11.47 -17.11 10.61
CA GLY A 49 -11.83 -16.43 11.87
C GLY A 49 -10.65 -16.09 12.78
N GLU A 50 -10.95 -15.80 14.06
CA GLU A 50 -10.15 -15.02 15.04
C GLU A 50 -8.70 -15.46 15.37
N ALA A 51 -8.14 -16.49 14.73
CA ALA A 51 -6.76 -16.92 15.01
C ALA A 51 -5.69 -15.93 14.51
N ASP A 52 -6.03 -15.03 13.59
CA ASP A 52 -5.04 -14.30 12.77
C ASP A 52 -4.81 -12.84 13.20
N VAL A 53 -5.33 -12.40 14.36
CA VAL A 53 -5.14 -11.03 14.85
C VAL A 53 -3.90 -10.95 15.73
N SER A 54 -2.72 -10.85 15.11
CA SER A 54 -1.51 -10.51 15.86
C SER A 54 -1.58 -9.04 16.27
N LEU A 55 -1.64 -8.77 17.57
CA LEU A 55 -1.36 -7.44 18.09
C LEU A 55 0.10 -7.12 17.77
N LEU A 56 0.32 -6.16 16.88
CA LEU A 56 1.67 -5.64 16.66
C LEU A 56 2.14 -4.97 17.96
N GLU A 57 3.46 -4.83 18.17
CA GLU A 57 4.05 -4.19 19.37
C GLU A 57 3.59 -2.73 19.60
N ARG A 58 2.76 -2.18 18.70
CA ARG A 58 2.08 -0.89 18.82
C ARG A 58 0.63 -1.11 19.25
N PRO A 59 0.18 -0.54 20.39
CA PRO A 59 -1.20 -0.72 20.90
C PRO A 59 -2.34 -0.32 19.95
N ARG A 60 -2.04 0.40 18.86
CA ARG A 60 -3.02 0.98 17.92
C ARG A 60 -3.01 0.31 16.54
N ALA A 61 -2.09 -0.62 16.32
CA ALA A 61 -1.95 -1.31 15.05
C ALA A 61 -2.34 -2.78 15.19
N SER A 62 -3.29 -3.21 14.38
CA SER A 62 -3.67 -4.62 14.26
C SER A 62 -3.47 -5.09 12.83
N LEU A 63 -3.38 -6.41 12.67
CA LEU A 63 -3.20 -7.06 11.39
C LEU A 63 -4.19 -8.21 11.31
N ILE A 64 -4.87 -8.36 10.18
CA ILE A 64 -5.54 -9.62 9.81
C ILE A 64 -4.67 -10.29 8.75
N ASP A 65 -4.26 -11.52 9.01
CA ASP A 65 -3.64 -12.41 8.03
C ASP A 65 -4.72 -13.36 7.48
N ALA A 66 -4.84 -13.44 6.16
CA ALA A 66 -5.73 -14.38 5.50
C ALA A 66 -4.96 -15.14 4.43
N GLY A 67 -4.95 -16.48 4.52
CA GLY A 67 -4.47 -17.31 3.42
C GLY A 67 -5.23 -17.01 2.14
N GLY A 68 -4.55 -16.96 1.00
CA GLY A 68 -5.18 -16.75 -0.30
C GLY A 68 -5.55 -18.07 -1.00
N SER A 69 -6.23 -17.96 -2.13
CA SER A 69 -6.49 -19.06 -3.04
C SER A 69 -6.08 -18.69 -4.47
N LEU A 70 -5.83 -19.71 -5.30
CA LEU A 70 -5.50 -19.59 -6.72
C LEU A 70 -4.25 -18.72 -6.99
N PHE A 71 -4.46 -17.44 -7.26
CA PHE A 71 -3.43 -16.46 -7.63
C PHE A 71 -2.89 -15.69 -6.43
N ILE A 72 -3.53 -15.79 -5.27
CA ILE A 72 -3.11 -15.14 -4.03
C ILE A 72 -2.56 -16.22 -3.10
N ASN A 73 -1.35 -16.02 -2.61
CA ASN A 73 -0.80 -16.83 -1.52
C ASN A 73 -1.35 -16.34 -0.18
N ARG A 74 -1.40 -15.01 0.01
CA ARG A 74 -1.78 -14.40 1.28
C ARG A 74 -2.26 -12.95 1.10
N GLY A 75 -3.27 -12.57 1.89
CA GLY A 75 -3.72 -11.20 2.09
C GLY A 75 -3.38 -10.73 3.50
N LEU A 76 -2.74 -9.58 3.61
CA LEU A 76 -2.41 -8.94 4.89
C LEU A 76 -3.13 -7.58 4.95
N PHE A 77 -3.98 -7.42 5.95
CA PHE A 77 -4.84 -6.25 6.12
C PHE A 77 -4.41 -5.52 7.39
N GLN A 78 -3.75 -4.37 7.24
CA GLN A 78 -3.21 -3.60 8.36
C GLN A 78 -4.17 -2.50 8.76
N PHE A 79 -4.38 -2.35 10.06
CA PHE A 79 -5.25 -1.34 10.64
C PHE A 79 -4.45 -0.38 11.50
N GLU A 80 -4.80 0.89 11.44
CA GLU A 80 -4.30 1.93 12.33
C GLU A 80 -5.50 2.66 12.93
N ASN A 81 -5.55 2.76 14.27
CA ASN A 81 -6.68 3.36 15.00
C ASN A 81 -8.05 2.75 14.66
N GLY A 82 -8.09 1.47 14.31
CA GLY A 82 -9.34 0.77 13.99
C GLY A 82 -9.85 0.99 12.56
N SER A 83 -9.03 1.55 11.67
CA SER A 83 -9.35 1.69 10.25
C SER A 83 -8.28 1.05 9.38
N LEU A 84 -8.70 0.36 8.31
CA LEU A 84 -7.81 -0.31 7.36
C LEU A 84 -6.92 0.71 6.65
N SER A 85 -5.62 0.65 6.89
CA SER A 85 -4.63 1.59 6.35
C SER A 85 -3.81 1.00 5.21
N ALA A 86 -3.69 -0.33 5.14
CA ALA A 86 -3.02 -1.01 4.05
C ALA A 86 -3.64 -2.38 3.73
N ILE A 87 -3.62 -2.72 2.45
CA ILE A 87 -3.91 -4.07 1.94
C ILE A 87 -2.67 -4.54 1.21
N LEU A 88 -2.10 -5.69 1.60
CA LEU A 88 -1.00 -6.32 0.89
C LEU A 88 -1.47 -7.67 0.37
N LEU A 89 -1.30 -7.89 -0.93
CA LEU A 89 -1.63 -9.13 -1.61
C LEU A 89 -0.32 -9.76 -2.09
N GLU A 90 0.10 -10.81 -1.41
CA GLU A 90 1.21 -11.65 -1.86
C GLU A 90 0.66 -12.61 -2.91
N LEU A 91 1.00 -12.37 -4.18
CA LEU A 91 0.51 -13.20 -5.27
C LEU A 91 1.38 -14.46 -5.42
N ASN A 92 0.84 -15.47 -6.09
CA ASN A 92 1.55 -16.71 -6.35
C ASN A 92 2.46 -16.59 -7.60
N PRO A 93 3.80 -16.50 -7.43
CA PRO A 93 4.74 -16.34 -8.54
C PRO A 93 4.82 -17.55 -9.47
N GLU A 94 4.29 -18.71 -9.06
CA GLU A 94 4.17 -19.88 -9.94
C GLU A 94 3.03 -19.74 -10.95
N THR A 95 2.08 -18.83 -10.70
CA THR A 95 0.87 -18.65 -11.53
C THR A 95 0.88 -17.36 -12.33
N ILE A 96 1.51 -16.31 -11.81
CA ILE A 96 1.61 -15.01 -12.45
C ILE A 96 2.97 -14.39 -12.12
N ASP A 97 3.60 -13.74 -13.09
CA ASP A 97 4.90 -13.10 -12.89
C ASP A 97 4.76 -11.58 -12.70
N TRP A 98 5.83 -10.98 -12.18
CA TRP A 98 5.89 -9.55 -11.89
C TRP A 98 5.69 -8.68 -13.13
N PHE A 99 6.24 -9.05 -14.28
CA PHE A 99 6.15 -8.25 -15.49
C PHE A 99 4.73 -8.24 -16.04
N THR A 100 4.02 -9.36 -15.97
CA THR A 100 2.58 -9.44 -16.31
C THR A 100 1.74 -8.50 -15.44
N VAL A 101 1.97 -8.48 -14.12
CA VAL A 101 1.24 -7.56 -13.22
C VAL A 101 1.62 -6.11 -13.51
N TYR A 102 2.91 -5.82 -13.69
CA TYR A 102 3.40 -4.48 -14.00
C TYR A 102 2.76 -3.91 -15.27
N THR A 103 2.81 -4.66 -16.38
CA THR A 103 2.25 -4.23 -17.66
C THR A 103 0.74 -4.04 -17.56
N THR A 104 0.03 -4.91 -16.85
CA THR A 104 -1.42 -4.76 -16.59
C THR A 104 -1.73 -3.47 -15.82
N LEU A 105 -0.91 -3.11 -14.82
CA LEU A 105 -1.08 -1.88 -14.06
C LEU A 105 -0.70 -0.64 -14.89
N GLU A 106 0.37 -0.72 -15.68
CA GLU A 106 0.81 0.36 -16.57
C GLU A 106 -0.21 0.66 -17.68
N GLU A 107 -0.78 -0.37 -18.31
CA GLU A 107 -1.86 -0.22 -19.29
C GLU A 107 -3.11 0.43 -18.68
N ARG A 108 -3.36 0.18 -17.39
CA ARG A 108 -4.56 0.66 -16.70
C ARG A 108 -4.40 2.07 -16.12
N TYR A 109 -3.24 2.38 -15.55
CA TYR A 109 -2.99 3.59 -14.75
C TYR A 109 -1.94 4.52 -15.36
N GLY A 110 -1.36 4.15 -16.50
CA GLY A 110 -0.25 4.86 -17.13
C GLY A 110 1.10 4.54 -16.49
N SER A 111 2.12 5.33 -16.80
CA SER A 111 3.46 5.14 -16.24
C SER A 111 3.45 5.35 -14.71
N PRO A 112 4.22 4.54 -13.94
CA PRO A 112 4.31 4.72 -12.50
C PRO A 112 4.98 6.05 -12.14
N VAL A 113 4.68 6.55 -10.94
CA VAL A 113 5.31 7.75 -10.36
C VAL A 113 6.78 7.51 -10.05
N ASP A 114 7.14 6.30 -9.62
CA ASP A 114 8.51 5.85 -9.44
C ASP A 114 8.63 4.38 -9.85
N LEU A 115 9.76 4.05 -10.47
CA LEU A 115 10.13 2.70 -10.82
C LEU A 115 11.61 2.49 -10.49
N ASN A 116 11.88 1.47 -9.68
CA ASN A 116 13.22 1.01 -9.39
C ASN A 116 13.26 -0.52 -9.41
N PRO A 117 14.46 -1.15 -9.30
CA PRO A 117 14.56 -2.60 -9.41
C PRO A 117 13.73 -3.40 -8.41
N GLN A 118 13.33 -2.81 -7.28
CA GLN A 118 12.58 -3.50 -6.21
C GLN A 118 11.08 -3.22 -6.26
N LYS A 119 10.64 -2.09 -6.82
CA LYS A 119 9.22 -1.70 -6.80
C LYS A 119 8.86 -0.67 -7.87
N ALA A 120 7.58 -0.65 -8.22
CA ALA A 120 6.91 0.40 -8.96
C ALA A 120 5.71 0.91 -8.14
N TRP A 121 5.31 2.17 -8.28
CA TRP A 121 4.03 2.62 -7.70
C TRP A 121 3.32 3.70 -8.49
N TRP A 122 2.00 3.73 -8.32
CA TRP A 122 1.06 4.72 -8.82
C TRP A 122 0.35 5.39 -7.64
N GLU A 123 -0.03 6.65 -7.78
CA GLU A 123 -0.77 7.37 -6.75
C GLU A 123 -1.66 8.48 -7.32
N ASP A 124 -2.72 8.82 -6.58
CA ASP A 124 -3.68 9.89 -6.89
C ASP A 124 -3.75 10.97 -5.78
N GLY A 125 -2.80 10.94 -4.83
CA GLY A 125 -2.76 11.82 -3.66
C GLY A 125 -3.57 11.32 -2.45
N ASN A 126 -4.51 10.40 -2.63
CA ASN A 126 -5.24 9.74 -1.54
C ASN A 126 -4.75 8.31 -1.30
N THR A 127 -4.33 7.65 -2.38
CA THR A 127 -4.03 6.22 -2.43
C THR A 127 -2.72 6.02 -3.14
N ARG A 128 -1.90 5.09 -2.63
CA ARG A 128 -0.76 4.56 -3.36
C ARG A 128 -0.96 3.07 -3.63
N LEU A 129 -0.88 2.71 -4.89
CA LEU A 129 -0.83 1.33 -5.36
C LEU A 129 0.62 1.00 -5.72
N ALA A 130 1.24 0.09 -4.97
CA ALA A 130 2.62 -0.34 -5.21
C ALA A 130 2.67 -1.80 -5.67
N LEU A 131 3.56 -2.08 -6.60
CA LEU A 131 3.96 -3.42 -7.00
C LEU A 131 5.40 -3.63 -6.55
N GLU A 132 5.59 -4.51 -5.56
CA GLU A 132 6.88 -4.78 -4.92
C GLU A 132 7.39 -6.18 -5.30
N ARG A 133 8.70 -6.35 -5.38
CA ARG A 133 9.33 -7.67 -5.50
C ARG A 133 9.28 -8.41 -4.15
N PRO A 134 9.14 -9.75 -4.13
CA PRO A 134 9.11 -10.65 -5.29
C PRO A 134 7.82 -10.56 -6.12
N LEU A 135 6.64 -10.49 -5.50
CA LEU A 135 5.37 -10.29 -6.20
C LEU A 135 4.23 -9.89 -5.22
N THR A 136 4.28 -8.65 -4.76
CA THR A 136 3.29 -8.12 -3.81
C THR A 136 2.61 -6.89 -4.39
N VAL A 137 1.28 -6.90 -4.44
CA VAL A 137 0.47 -5.71 -4.74
C VAL A 137 0.03 -5.09 -3.42
N LYS A 138 0.26 -3.79 -3.26
CA LYS A 138 0.03 -3.09 -2.00
C LYS A 138 -0.77 -1.82 -2.21
N TYR A 139 -1.87 -1.71 -1.48
CA TYR A 139 -2.71 -0.52 -1.38
C TYR A 139 -2.38 0.20 -0.08
N LEU A 140 -2.19 1.50 -0.15
CA LEU A 140 -1.87 2.35 1.00
C LEU A 140 -2.78 3.56 1.05
N ASP A 141 -3.33 3.84 2.23
CA ASP A 141 -3.92 5.13 2.53
C ASP A 141 -2.79 6.16 2.79
N LEU A 142 -2.66 7.15 1.90
CA LEU A 142 -1.58 8.13 2.00
C LEU A 142 -1.74 9.04 3.23
N GLY A 143 -2.97 9.39 3.60
CA GLY A 143 -3.21 10.22 4.79
C GLY A 143 -2.79 9.53 6.08
N VAL A 144 -3.11 8.25 6.23
CA VAL A 144 -2.67 7.45 7.38
C VAL A 144 -1.16 7.22 7.35
N PHE A 145 -0.59 6.94 6.18
CA PHE A 145 0.84 6.72 6.01
C PHE A 145 1.67 7.96 6.40
N GLU A 146 1.28 9.15 5.93
CA GLU A 146 1.95 10.41 6.25
C GLU A 146 1.82 10.77 7.74
N ALA A 147 0.64 10.57 8.33
CA ALA A 147 0.44 10.77 9.76
C ALA A 147 1.33 9.84 10.61
N ALA A 148 1.51 8.58 10.18
CA ALA A 148 2.40 7.63 10.85
C ALA A 148 3.88 8.03 10.72
N LEU A 149 4.30 8.54 9.56
CA LEU A 149 5.64 9.07 9.31
C LEU A 149 5.96 10.26 10.23
N ALA A 150 5.04 11.23 10.34
CA ALA A 150 5.19 12.39 11.22
C ALA A 150 5.41 11.96 12.68
N GLN A 151 4.53 11.10 13.21
CA GLN A 151 4.68 10.57 14.58
C GLN A 151 5.99 9.80 14.81
N SER A 152 6.48 9.08 13.79
CA SER A 152 7.74 8.34 13.90
C SER A 152 8.95 9.27 13.98
N SER A 153 8.93 10.35 13.21
CA SER A 153 9.95 11.40 13.18
C SER A 153 10.02 12.12 14.53
N ASP A 154 8.85 12.49 15.07
CA ASP A 154 8.72 13.14 16.37
C ASP A 154 9.26 12.25 17.51
N ARG A 155 8.98 10.94 17.46
CA ARG A 155 9.51 9.99 18.46
C ARG A 155 11.01 9.80 18.35
N ALA A 156 11.58 9.79 17.14
CA ALA A 156 13.03 9.69 16.96
C ALA A 156 13.74 10.93 17.49
N ALA A 157 13.22 12.12 17.18
CA ALA A 157 13.72 13.39 17.71
C ALA A 157 13.61 13.48 19.24
N TRP A 158 12.47 13.07 19.81
CA TRP A 158 12.28 13.02 21.26
C TRP A 158 13.26 12.07 21.94
N ARG A 159 13.48 10.86 21.38
CA ARG A 159 14.46 9.90 21.93
C ARG A 159 15.89 10.41 21.87
N ALA A 160 16.27 11.09 20.79
CA ALA A 160 17.58 11.70 20.66
C ALA A 160 17.80 12.76 21.74
N LYS A 161 16.80 13.64 21.95
CA LYS A 161 16.85 14.67 22.99
C LYS A 161 16.88 14.09 24.40
N ALA A 162 16.04 13.10 24.71
CA ALA A 162 16.03 12.45 26.02
C ALA A 162 17.36 11.74 26.33
N ARG A 163 18.03 11.22 25.29
CA ARG A 163 19.37 10.65 25.43
C ARG A 163 20.43 11.72 25.75
N GLU A 164 20.36 12.89 25.11
CA GLU A 164 21.26 14.02 25.42
C GLU A 164 21.05 14.51 26.85
N GLU A 165 19.79 14.77 27.25
CA GLU A 165 19.44 15.19 28.61
C GLU A 165 19.93 14.19 29.67
N PHE A 166 19.78 12.88 29.44
CA PHE A 166 20.31 11.84 30.34
C PHE A 166 21.84 11.81 30.41
N LEU A 167 22.54 12.07 29.30
CA LEU A 167 24.00 12.09 29.29
C LEU A 167 24.57 13.32 30.01
N ASP A 168 23.84 14.43 30.00
CA ASP A 168 24.19 15.66 30.74
C ASP A 168 24.03 15.50 32.27
N GLU A 169 23.40 14.41 32.73
CA GLU A 169 23.28 14.07 34.16
C GLU A 169 24.54 13.40 34.75
N PHE A 170 25.53 13.04 33.92
CA PHE A 170 26.82 12.46 34.32
C PHE A 170 28.00 13.40 34.04
#